data_AF-A0A497JL83-F1
#
_entry.id   AF-A0A497JL83-F1
#
_cell.length_a   1.000
_cell.length_b   1.000
_cell.length_c   1.000
_cell.angle_alpha   90.00
_cell.angle_beta   90.00
_cell.angle_gamma   90.00
#
_symmetry.space_group_name_H-M   'P 1'
#
loop_
_entity.id
_entity.type
_entity.pdbx_description
1 polymer ?
#
loop_
_entity_poly.entity_id
_entity_poly.type
_entity_poly.pdbx_seq_one_letter_code
_entity_poly.pdbx_strand_id
1 'polypeptide(L)'
;MLHEFKDGWIETKDALTVRALIQLKEGRVVAALSSCIISWSESEPINEYTVGRLKAHIGDRILRRLLNDYNELLKNKSVIERLAHIAINGLRLANDENAEYFETLQYLTPCLSPWGGFLQLPEAGGVLDQRGDLMVFLLALRDAYASKKGG
;
A
#
# COMPACT_ATOMS: atom_id res chain seq x y z
N MET A 1 -10.61 -7.63 -2.24
CA MET A 1 -10.79 -7.71 -3.71
C MET A 1 -11.05 -9.16 -4.09
N LEU A 2 -12.19 -9.43 -4.72
CA LEU A 2 -12.59 -10.78 -5.13
C LEU A 2 -12.07 -11.08 -6.55
N HIS A 3 -11.46 -12.25 -6.73
CA HIS A 3 -11.00 -12.78 -8.01
C HIS A 3 -11.72 -14.10 -8.31
N GLU A 4 -12.54 -14.10 -9.36
CA GLU A 4 -13.28 -15.29 -9.79
C GLU A 4 -12.51 -16.06 -10.88
N PHE A 5 -12.52 -17.39 -10.73
CA PHE A 5 -11.93 -18.35 -11.64
C PHE A 5 -12.95 -19.44 -11.95
N LYS A 6 -12.68 -20.24 -13.00
CA LYS A 6 -13.56 -21.34 -13.40
C LYS A 6 -13.84 -22.35 -12.27
N ASP A 7 -12.82 -22.59 -11.43
CA ASP A 7 -12.83 -23.63 -10.41
C ASP A 7 -12.95 -23.07 -8.98
N GLY A 8 -13.23 -21.77 -8.80
CA GLY A 8 -13.29 -21.18 -7.47
C GLY A 8 -13.06 -19.66 -7.43
N TRP A 9 -12.92 -19.13 -6.22
CA TRP A 9 -12.68 -17.71 -5.98
C TRP A 9 -11.58 -17.50 -4.94
N ILE A 10 -10.86 -16.38 -5.05
CA ILE A 10 -9.84 -15.95 -4.09
C ILE A 10 -10.12 -14.49 -3.75
N GLU A 11 -10.22 -14.19 -2.46
CA GLU A 11 -10.28 -12.83 -1.94
C GLU A 11 -8.91 -12.39 -1.46
N THR A 12 -8.47 -11.22 -1.91
CA THR A 12 -7.21 -10.62 -1.49
C THR A 12 -7.42 -9.27 -0.82
N LYS A 13 -6.40 -8.78 -0.13
CA LYS A 13 -6.25 -7.35 0.13
C LYS A 13 -6.32 -6.57 -1.19
N ASP A 14 -6.79 -5.34 -1.10
CA ASP A 14 -6.89 -4.41 -2.23
C ASP A 14 -5.57 -3.70 -2.56
N ALA A 15 -4.60 -3.73 -1.64
CA ALA A 15 -3.24 -3.25 -1.86
C ALA A 15 -2.19 -4.24 -1.29
N LEU A 16 -0.96 -4.16 -1.81
CA LEU A 16 0.18 -4.86 -1.22
C LEU A 16 0.48 -4.29 0.16
N THR A 17 0.78 -5.16 1.13
CA THR A 17 1.34 -4.71 2.42
C THR A 17 2.84 -4.45 2.32
N VAL A 18 3.40 -3.75 3.30
CA VAL A 18 4.86 -3.61 3.45
C VAL A 18 5.54 -4.98 3.50
N ARG A 19 4.96 -5.95 4.23
CA ARG A 19 5.47 -7.33 4.27
C ARG A 19 5.54 -7.97 2.89
N ALA A 20 4.45 -7.87 2.12
CA ALA A 20 4.39 -8.43 0.77
C ALA A 20 5.45 -7.80 -0.14
N LEU A 21 5.63 -6.47 -0.07
CA LEU A 21 6.65 -5.75 -0.84
C LEU A 21 8.07 -6.21 -0.51
N ILE A 22 8.39 -6.41 0.78
CA ILE A 22 9.68 -6.94 1.23
C ILE A 22 9.91 -8.35 0.66
N GLN A 23 8.91 -9.23 0.80
CA GLN A 23 9.00 -10.61 0.30
C GLN A 23 9.21 -10.65 -1.22
N LEU A 24 8.52 -9.79 -1.97
CA LEU A 24 8.71 -9.69 -3.43
C LEU A 24 10.12 -9.24 -3.80
N LYS A 25 10.68 -8.26 -3.08
CA LYS A 25 12.06 -7.80 -3.29
C LYS A 25 13.09 -8.92 -3.07
N GLU A 26 12.78 -9.86 -2.19
CA GLU A 26 13.63 -11.02 -1.88
C GLU A 26 13.33 -12.23 -2.79
N GLY A 27 12.46 -12.09 -3.80
CA GLY A 27 12.06 -13.17 -4.68
C GLY A 27 11.10 -14.20 -4.05
N ARG A 28 10.57 -13.92 -2.86
CA ARG A 28 9.66 -14.80 -2.10
C ARG A 28 8.21 -14.60 -2.53
N VAL A 29 7.91 -14.92 -3.79
CA VAL A 29 6.60 -14.70 -4.44
C VAL A 29 5.45 -15.40 -3.71
N VAL A 30 5.62 -16.66 -3.32
CA VAL A 30 4.57 -17.43 -2.63
C VAL A 30 4.26 -16.85 -1.26
N ALA A 31 5.29 -16.42 -0.53
CA ALA A 31 5.14 -15.78 0.78
C ALA A 31 4.44 -14.41 0.67
N ALA A 32 4.78 -13.64 -0.37
CA ALA A 32 4.07 -12.39 -0.66
C ALA A 32 2.60 -12.64 -0.95
N LEU A 33 2.30 -13.60 -1.82
CA LEU A 33 0.92 -13.94 -2.20
C LEU A 33 0.12 -14.44 -0.99
N SER A 34 0.69 -15.29 -0.13
CA SER A 34 0.00 -15.78 1.06
C SER A 34 -0.35 -14.67 2.05
N SER A 35 0.49 -13.63 2.16
CA SER A 35 0.21 -12.46 2.99
C SER A 35 -0.87 -11.52 2.42
N CYS A 36 -1.20 -11.67 1.14
CA CYS A 36 -2.20 -10.86 0.44
C CYS A 36 -3.57 -11.54 0.37
N ILE A 37 -3.65 -12.86 0.46
CA ILE A 37 -4.93 -13.59 0.41
C ILE A 37 -5.61 -13.52 1.78
N ILE A 38 -6.89 -13.14 1.78
CA ILE A 38 -7.74 -13.02 2.97
C ILE A 38 -8.56 -14.30 3.14
N SER A 39 -9.20 -14.75 2.06
CA SER A 39 -10.07 -15.92 2.04
C SER A 39 -10.08 -16.52 0.63
N TRP A 40 -10.51 -17.77 0.50
CA TRP A 40 -10.67 -18.44 -0.80
C TRP A 40 -11.75 -19.53 -0.72
N SER A 41 -12.16 -20.04 -1.88
CA SER A 41 -13.16 -21.11 -1.98
C SER A 41 -12.67 -22.48 -1.50
N GLU A 42 -11.35 -22.66 -1.33
CA GLU A 42 -10.77 -23.92 -0.88
C GLU A 42 -10.97 -24.13 0.62
N SER A 43 -11.13 -25.39 1.02
CA SER A 43 -11.26 -25.76 2.45
C SER A 43 -9.93 -25.72 3.21
N GLU A 44 -8.80 -25.72 2.48
CA GLU A 44 -7.47 -25.68 3.07
C GLU A 44 -7.16 -24.30 3.68
N PRO A 45 -6.38 -24.20 4.78
CA PRO A 45 -5.99 -22.92 5.33
C PRO A 45 -5.04 -22.16 4.40
N ILE A 46 -5.06 -20.83 4.44
CA ILE A 46 -4.15 -19.98 3.64
C ILE A 46 -2.79 -19.91 4.33
N ASN A 47 -1.76 -20.46 3.69
CA ASN A 47 -0.36 -20.37 4.13
C ASN A 47 0.57 -20.58 2.92
N GLU A 48 1.88 -20.46 3.10
CA GLU A 48 2.84 -20.59 2.01
C GLU A 48 2.77 -21.96 1.31
N TYR A 49 2.50 -23.03 2.06
CA TYR A 49 2.41 -24.38 1.50
C TYR A 49 1.19 -24.53 0.58
N THR A 50 0.01 -24.13 1.04
CA THR A 50 -1.24 -24.25 0.27
C THR A 50 -1.26 -23.27 -0.90
N VAL A 51 -0.77 -22.05 -0.71
CA VAL A 51 -0.64 -21.04 -1.76
C VAL A 51 0.39 -21.47 -2.81
N GLY A 52 1.46 -22.15 -2.42
CA GLY A 52 2.45 -22.71 -3.34
C GLY A 52 1.89 -23.78 -4.28
N ARG A 53 0.71 -24.33 -3.99
CA ARG A 53 -0.01 -25.30 -4.85
C ARG A 53 -0.97 -24.64 -5.85
N LEU A 54 -1.17 -23.32 -5.78
CA LEU A 54 -2.00 -22.61 -6.75
C LEU A 54 -1.42 -22.75 -8.16
N LYS A 55 -2.30 -22.85 -9.16
CA LYS A 55 -1.90 -22.82 -10.57
C LYS A 55 -1.13 -21.51 -10.82
N ALA A 56 0.05 -21.58 -11.44
CA ALA A 56 0.95 -20.43 -11.59
C ALA A 56 0.27 -19.18 -12.18
N HIS A 57 -0.61 -19.36 -13.17
CA HIS A 57 -1.35 -18.25 -13.80
C HIS A 57 -2.34 -17.55 -12.85
N ILE A 58 -2.86 -18.23 -11.83
CA ILE A 58 -3.75 -17.65 -10.82
C ILE A 58 -2.95 -16.69 -9.93
N GLY A 59 -1.85 -17.18 -9.37
CA GLY A 59 -0.96 -16.38 -8.53
C GLY A 59 -0.37 -15.19 -9.27
N ASP A 60 0.08 -15.41 -10.52
CA ASP A 60 0.62 -14.37 -11.39
C ASP A 60 -0.42 -13.30 -11.72
N ARG A 61 -1.67 -13.67 -12.05
CA ARG A 61 -2.75 -12.71 -12.31
C ARG A 61 -3.02 -11.80 -11.12
N ILE A 62 -3.13 -12.38 -9.92
CA ILE A 62 -3.38 -11.64 -8.68
C ILE A 62 -2.22 -10.67 -8.41
N LEU A 63 -1.00 -11.21 -8.42
CA LEU A 63 0.17 -10.44 -8.05
C LEU A 63 0.47 -9.31 -9.04
N ARG A 64 0.36 -9.57 -10.36
CA ARG A 64 0.52 -8.54 -11.39
C ARG A 64 -0.44 -7.39 -11.19
N ARG A 65 -1.70 -7.67 -10.84
CA ARG A 65 -2.68 -6.61 -10.57
C ARG A 65 -2.23 -5.74 -9.40
N LEU A 66 -1.97 -6.37 -8.24
CA LEU A 66 -1.55 -5.66 -7.03
C LEU A 66 -0.24 -4.87 -7.22
N LEU A 67 0.71 -5.43 -7.97
CA LEU A 67 1.97 -4.77 -8.32
C LEU A 67 1.75 -3.62 -9.30
N ASN A 68 0.87 -3.76 -10.29
CA ASN A 68 0.57 -2.70 -11.24
C ASN A 68 -0.02 -1.49 -10.51
N ASP A 69 -1.01 -1.71 -9.64
CA ASP A 69 -1.65 -0.64 -8.88
C ASP A 69 -0.60 0.13 -8.03
N TYR A 70 0.29 -0.61 -7.34
CA TYR A 70 1.39 -0.01 -6.58
C TYR A 70 2.41 0.72 -7.47
N ASN A 71 2.76 0.17 -8.63
CA ASN A 71 3.72 0.78 -9.54
C ASN A 71 3.17 2.03 -10.23
N GLU A 72 1.88 2.08 -10.57
CA GLU A 72 1.23 3.29 -11.08
C GLU A 72 1.27 4.42 -10.04
N LEU A 73 1.05 4.10 -8.75
CA LEU A 73 1.23 5.08 -7.68
C LEU A 73 2.67 5.60 -7.63
N LEU A 74 3.67 4.71 -7.71
CA LEU A 74 5.09 5.11 -7.67
C LEU A 74 5.50 6.02 -8.84
N LYS A 75 4.89 5.87 -10.03
CA LYS A 75 5.14 6.81 -11.14
C LYS A 75 4.73 8.24 -10.80
N ASN A 76 3.79 8.41 -9.88
CA ASN A 76 3.29 9.71 -9.42
C ASN A 76 4.00 10.22 -8.15
N LYS A 77 5.11 9.59 -7.73
CA LYS A 77 5.83 9.93 -6.48
C LYS A 77 6.18 11.41 -6.35
N SER A 78 6.67 12.04 -7.42
CA SER A 78 7.02 13.47 -7.41
C SER A 78 5.79 14.38 -7.19
N VAL A 79 4.63 13.98 -7.73
CA VAL A 79 3.36 14.68 -7.50
C VAL A 79 2.96 14.53 -6.04
N ILE A 80 3.01 13.32 -5.49
CA ILE A 80 2.68 13.04 -4.08
C ILE A 80 3.57 13.85 -3.14
N GLU A 81 4.88 13.89 -3.39
CA GLU A 81 5.84 14.68 -2.59
C GLU A 81 5.51 16.18 -2.64
N ARG A 82 5.24 16.73 -3.83
CA ARG A 82 4.82 18.14 -3.98
C ARG A 82 3.53 18.41 -3.19
N LEU A 83 2.54 17.53 -3.30
CA LEU A 83 1.26 17.68 -2.60
C LEU A 83 1.43 17.56 -1.08
N ALA A 84 2.36 16.74 -0.60
CA ALA A 84 2.66 16.62 0.82
C ALA A 84 3.17 17.94 1.42
N HIS A 85 4.01 18.68 0.70
CA HIS A 85 4.43 20.03 1.10
C HIS A 85 3.26 21.01 1.16
N ILE A 86 2.33 20.94 0.21
CA ILE A 86 1.12 21.78 0.21
C ILE A 86 0.26 21.45 1.45
N ALA A 87 0.06 20.16 1.74
CA ALA A 87 -0.75 19.69 2.87
C ALA A 87 -0.17 20.13 4.22
N ILE A 88 1.13 19.94 4.46
CA ILE A 88 1.82 20.35 5.70
C ILE A 88 1.86 21.88 5.89
N ASN A 89 1.72 22.63 4.81
CA ASN A 89 1.62 24.10 4.86
C ASN A 89 0.19 24.60 5.03
N GLY A 90 -0.81 23.71 5.08
CA GLY A 90 -2.22 24.09 5.22
C GLY A 90 -2.77 24.85 4.01
N LEU A 91 -2.13 24.69 2.85
CA LEU A 91 -2.52 25.33 1.60
C LEU A 91 -3.63 24.52 0.92
N ARG A 92 -4.52 25.19 0.19
CA ARG A 92 -5.59 24.54 -0.59
C ARG A 92 -5.07 24.14 -1.98
N LEU A 93 -5.59 23.04 -2.53
CA LEU A 93 -5.40 22.73 -3.96
C LEU A 93 -6.16 23.75 -4.81
N ALA A 94 -5.52 24.16 -5.91
CA ALA A 94 -6.13 25.00 -6.92
C ALA A 94 -6.77 24.20 -8.08
N ASN A 95 -6.47 22.90 -8.21
CA ASN A 95 -6.89 22.03 -9.31
C ASN A 95 -7.31 20.66 -8.74
N ASP A 96 -8.38 20.07 -9.25
CA ASP A 96 -8.96 18.80 -8.77
C ASP A 96 -8.31 17.55 -9.36
N GLU A 97 -7.42 17.68 -10.38
CA GLU A 97 -6.78 16.53 -11.05
C GLU A 97 -6.00 15.58 -10.11
N ASN A 98 -5.62 16.06 -8.92
CA ASN A 98 -4.95 15.24 -7.90
C ASN A 98 -5.65 15.34 -6.53
N ALA A 99 -6.95 15.60 -6.52
CA ALA A 99 -7.73 15.74 -5.30
C ALA A 99 -7.62 14.51 -4.40
N GLU A 100 -7.74 13.29 -4.97
CA GLU A 100 -7.67 12.03 -4.21
C GLU A 100 -6.33 11.86 -3.46
N TYR A 101 -5.21 12.18 -4.11
CA TYR A 101 -3.88 12.14 -3.47
C TYR A 101 -3.77 13.17 -2.35
N PHE A 102 -4.28 14.38 -2.57
CA PHE A 102 -4.26 15.42 -1.56
C PHE A 102 -5.15 15.10 -0.36
N GLU A 103 -6.36 14.59 -0.60
CA GLU A 103 -7.27 14.13 0.45
C GLU A 103 -6.67 12.97 1.25
N THR A 104 -6.00 12.03 0.58
CA THR A 104 -5.24 10.96 1.25
C THR A 104 -4.15 11.52 2.16
N LEU A 105 -3.39 12.52 1.70
CA LEU A 105 -2.38 13.20 2.51
C LEU A 105 -2.98 13.93 3.72
N GLN A 106 -4.13 14.59 3.54
CA GLN A 106 -4.85 15.24 4.64
C GLN A 106 -5.34 14.23 5.67
N TYR A 107 -5.92 13.12 5.20
CA TYR A 107 -6.35 12.01 6.05
C TYR A 107 -5.20 11.42 6.88
N LEU A 108 -4.00 11.33 6.29
CA LEU A 108 -2.81 10.77 6.95
C LEU A 108 -2.06 11.77 7.84
N THR A 109 -2.32 13.07 7.73
CA THR A 109 -1.62 14.11 8.51
C THR A 109 -1.66 13.86 10.04
N PRO A 110 -2.78 13.44 10.65
CA PRO A 110 -2.84 13.09 12.07
C PRO A 110 -1.94 11.91 12.50
N CYS A 111 -1.42 11.11 11.55
CA CYS A 111 -0.46 10.05 11.86
C CYS A 111 0.93 10.60 12.22
N LEU A 112 1.19 11.89 11.97
CA LEU A 112 2.42 12.55 12.35
C LEU A 112 2.28 13.28 13.70
N SER A 113 3.33 13.18 14.50
CA SER A 113 3.52 14.01 15.68
C SER A 113 3.85 15.47 15.30
N PRO A 114 3.77 16.42 16.24
CA PRO A 114 4.27 17.79 16.08
C PRO A 114 5.78 17.90 15.80
N TRP A 115 6.51 16.78 15.72
CA TRP A 115 7.91 16.75 15.33
C TRP A 115 8.16 16.01 14.02
N GLY A 116 7.12 15.55 13.33
CA GLY A 116 7.23 14.83 12.06
C GLY A 116 7.56 13.35 12.20
N GLY A 117 7.74 12.85 13.43
CA GLY A 117 7.80 11.41 13.69
C GLY A 117 6.42 10.77 13.62
N PHE A 118 6.35 9.48 13.34
CA PHE A 118 5.08 8.73 13.33
C PHE A 118 4.53 8.62 14.76
N LEU A 119 3.33 9.14 14.98
CA LEU A 119 2.59 9.03 16.23
C LEU A 119 1.75 7.74 16.25
N GLN A 120 1.13 7.42 15.11
CA GLN A 120 0.33 6.23 14.90
C GLN A 120 0.46 5.75 13.45
N LEU A 121 0.05 4.52 13.19
CA LEU A 121 0.00 3.95 11.84
C LEU A 121 -1.40 4.13 11.24
N PRO A 122 -1.52 4.18 9.89
CA PRO A 122 -2.81 4.35 9.22
C PRO A 122 -3.82 3.24 9.53
N GLU A 123 -3.34 2.02 9.73
CA GLU A 123 -4.14 0.84 9.98
C GLU A 123 -3.69 0.13 11.27
N ALA A 124 -4.59 -0.67 11.85
CA ALA A 124 -4.26 -1.49 13.01
C ALA A 124 -3.13 -2.49 12.70
N GLY A 125 -2.33 -2.81 13.70
CA GLY A 125 -1.20 -3.74 13.58
C GLY A 125 0.15 -3.05 13.51
N GLY A 126 1.17 -3.78 13.05
CA GLY A 126 2.53 -3.26 12.92
C GLY A 126 2.82 -2.64 11.57
N VAL A 127 4.03 -2.09 11.40
CA VAL A 127 4.51 -1.51 10.13
C VAL A 127 4.41 -2.50 8.96
N LEU A 128 4.64 -3.79 9.23
CA LEU A 128 4.61 -4.84 8.20
C LEU A 128 3.19 -5.11 7.67
N ASP A 129 2.17 -4.77 8.45
CA ASP A 129 0.77 -5.08 8.12
C ASP A 129 0.09 -3.95 7.36
N GLN A 130 0.72 -2.76 7.36
CA GLN A 130 0.23 -1.56 6.67
C GLN A 130 0.22 -1.75 5.16
N ARG A 131 -0.79 -1.16 4.50
CA ARG A 131 -0.78 -1.01 3.04
C ARG A 131 0.41 -0.18 2.58
N GLY A 132 1.10 -0.68 1.55
CA GLY A 132 2.29 -0.07 0.99
C GLY A 132 2.01 1.28 0.32
N ASP A 133 0.83 1.45 -0.27
CA ASP A 133 0.39 2.72 -0.87
C ASP A 133 0.31 3.85 0.18
N LEU A 134 -0.40 3.64 1.28
CA LEU A 134 -0.53 4.60 2.39
C LEU A 134 0.84 4.93 2.99
N MET A 135 1.74 3.96 3.06
CA MET A 135 3.10 4.20 3.54
C MET A 135 3.90 5.11 2.61
N VAL A 136 3.67 5.09 1.29
CA VAL A 136 4.29 6.05 0.35
C VAL A 136 3.85 7.47 0.69
N PHE A 137 2.55 7.69 0.89
CA PHE A 137 2.01 9.00 1.27
C PHE A 137 2.52 9.47 2.64
N LEU A 138 2.51 8.57 3.63
CA LEU A 138 2.91 8.90 4.99
C LEU A 138 4.41 9.26 5.07
N LEU A 139 5.26 8.57 4.31
CA LEU A 139 6.68 8.91 4.20
C LEU A 139 6.87 10.26 3.51
N ALA A 140 6.12 10.55 2.44
CA ALA A 140 6.17 11.85 1.78
C ALA A 140 5.77 13.00 2.72
N LEU A 141 4.75 12.82 3.57
CA LEU A 141 4.38 13.80 4.60
C LEU A 141 5.50 14.03 5.61
N ARG A 142 6.11 12.95 6.11
CA ARG A 142 7.23 13.03 7.05
C ARG A 142 8.40 13.80 6.45
N ASP A 143 8.76 13.50 5.20
CA ASP A 143 9.86 14.16 4.51
C ASP A 143 9.56 15.65 4.29
N ALA A 144 8.33 15.98 3.84
CA ALA A 144 7.87 17.35 3.69
C ALA A 144 7.92 18.14 5.01
N TYR A 145 7.55 17.50 6.12
CA TYR A 145 7.63 18.09 7.46
C TYR A 145 9.08 18.35 7.90
N ALA A 146 9.98 17.39 7.65
CA ALA A 146 11.39 17.53 7.98
C ALA A 146 12.03 18.70 7.21
N SER A 147 11.72 18.84 5.91
CA SER A 147 12.21 19.96 5.09
C SER A 147 11.73 21.32 5.60
N LYS A 148 10.50 21.42 6.12
CA LYS A 148 9.96 22.68 6.66
C LYS A 148 10.69 23.17 7.92
N LYS A 149 11.25 22.27 8.73
CA LYS A 149 12.00 22.65 9.94
C LYS A 149 13.46 22.99 9.69
N GLY A 150 14.00 22.59 8.53
CA GLY A 150 15.39 22.79 8.16
C GLY A 150 15.68 24.07 7.36
N GLY A 151 14.64 24.84 7.00
CA GLY A 151 14.74 26.15 6.35
C GLY A 151 14.22 27.25 7.26
#